data_AF-A0A1V0BZF0-F1
#
_entry.id   AF-A0A1V0BZF0-F1
#
_cell.length_a   1.000
_cell.length_b   1.000
_cell.length_c   1.000
_cell.angle_alpha   90.00
_cell.angle_beta   90.00
_cell.angle_gamma   90.00
#
_symmetry.space_group_name_H-M   'P 1'
#
loop_
_entity.id
_entity.type
_entity.pdbx_description
1 polymer ?
#
loop_
_entity_poly.entity_id
_entity_poly.type
_entity_poly.pdbx_seq_one_letter_code
_entity_poly.pdbx_strand_id
1 'polypeptide(L)'
;GLLLLSLVLSFMLVQSYELGHASGETNANSKYPLTTPVEENLKVRFKIGVISDDDKKAVSTDESNTWVSTYLTGTLEWEKSANKITVQWDKANEKKVKSKYSYGGRGMELSELVTFNGNLLT
;
A
#
# COMPACT_ATOMS: atom_id res chain seq x y z
N GLY A 1 -5.79 18.44 -4.97
CA GLY A 1 -5.77 18.85 -3.55
C GLY A 1 -4.89 17.87 -2.80
N LEU A 2 -3.72 18.32 -2.38
CA LEU A 2 -2.62 17.54 -1.83
C LEU A 2 -2.83 17.19 -0.34
N LEU A 3 -4.03 16.73 0.02
CA LEU A 3 -4.45 16.51 1.42
C LEU A 3 -4.77 15.04 1.75
N LEU A 4 -4.71 14.11 0.79
CA LEU A 4 -4.98 12.68 1.02
C LEU A 4 -3.70 11.82 1.20
N LEU A 5 -2.50 12.38 1.00
CA LEU A 5 -1.26 11.59 1.05
C LEU A 5 -0.59 11.54 2.44
N SER A 6 -1.06 12.30 3.44
CA SER A 6 -0.34 12.45 4.71
C SER A 6 -0.77 11.51 5.84
N LEU A 7 -1.89 10.78 5.73
CA LEU A 7 -2.39 9.97 6.85
C LEU A 7 -2.09 8.46 6.75
N VAL A 8 -1.92 7.92 5.54
CA VAL A 8 -1.78 6.46 5.37
C VAL A 8 -0.38 5.94 5.73
N LEU A 9 0.67 6.77 5.59
CA LEU A 9 2.06 6.33 5.84
C LEU A 9 2.37 6.15 7.34
N SER A 10 1.73 6.93 8.22
CA SER A 10 1.88 6.79 9.67
C SER A 10 1.25 5.51 10.19
N PHE A 11 0.08 5.11 9.66
CA PHE A 11 -0.61 3.89 10.10
C PHE A 11 0.15 2.61 9.77
N MET A 12 0.84 2.53 8.62
CA MET A 12 1.61 1.33 8.27
C MET A 12 2.80 1.09 9.22
N LEU A 13 3.52 2.15 9.61
CA LEU A 13 4.58 2.05 10.62
C LEU A 13 4.01 1.77 12.02
N VAL A 14 2.82 2.28 12.31
CA VAL A 14 2.17 2.11 13.62
C VAL A 14 1.71 0.65 13.84
N GLN A 15 1.04 0.05 12.86
CA GLN A 15 0.61 -1.36 12.97
C GLN A 15 1.79 -2.32 13.12
N SER A 16 2.97 -1.96 12.60
CA SER A 16 4.18 -2.76 12.75
C SER A 16 4.70 -2.84 14.20
N TYR A 17 4.45 -1.83 15.05
CA TYR A 17 4.86 -1.87 16.45
C TYR A 17 3.84 -2.56 17.36
N GLU A 18 2.53 -2.44 17.09
CA GLU A 18 1.48 -3.08 17.92
C GLU A 18 1.28 -4.56 17.63
N LEU A 19 1.53 -5.00 16.39
CA LEU A 19 1.51 -6.43 16.05
C LEU A 19 2.74 -7.19 16.60
N GLY A 20 3.63 -6.53 17.32
CA GLY A 20 4.81 -7.13 17.96
C GLY A 20 4.54 -7.92 19.25
N HIS A 21 3.31 -8.01 19.77
CA HIS A 21 3.04 -8.71 21.04
C HIS A 21 1.69 -9.46 21.08
N ALA A 22 1.51 -10.45 20.20
CA ALA A 22 0.58 -11.55 20.47
C ALA A 22 1.29 -12.88 20.20
N SER A 23 1.54 -13.64 21.27
CA SER A 23 2.11 -14.99 21.28
C SER A 23 1.16 -16.04 20.68
N GLY A 24 0.65 -15.80 19.47
CA GLY A 24 0.00 -16.82 18.65
C GLY A 24 1.03 -17.51 17.78
N GLU A 25 0.85 -18.80 17.51
CA GLU A 25 1.73 -19.59 16.66
C GLU A 25 2.18 -18.79 15.43
N THR A 26 3.50 -18.72 15.21
CA THR A 26 4.07 -18.13 14.01
C THR A 26 3.68 -18.99 12.81
N ASN A 27 2.48 -18.76 12.26
CA ASN A 27 2.16 -19.23 10.93
C ASN A 27 3.24 -18.67 10.01
N ALA A 28 4.05 -19.53 9.39
CA ALA A 28 5.11 -19.13 8.47
C ALA A 28 4.59 -18.22 7.33
N ASN A 29 3.28 -18.23 7.10
CA ASN A 29 2.57 -17.38 6.14
C ASN A 29 2.29 -15.95 6.64
N SER A 30 2.39 -15.63 7.93
CA SER A 30 2.08 -14.30 8.49
C SER A 30 3.26 -13.33 8.44
N LYS A 31 3.97 -13.28 7.31
CA LYS A 31 5.16 -12.44 7.15
C LYS A 31 4.76 -10.96 7.01
N TYR A 32 5.31 -10.12 7.89
CA TYR A 32 5.22 -8.66 7.80
C TYR A 32 6.61 -8.03 7.95
N PRO A 33 6.98 -7.04 7.10
CA PRO A 33 6.33 -6.70 5.83
C PRO A 33 6.43 -7.86 4.82
N LEU A 34 5.60 -7.84 3.77
CA LEU A 34 5.62 -8.89 2.72
C LEU A 34 7.00 -9.06 2.09
N THR A 35 7.67 -7.94 1.82
CA THR A 35 9.06 -7.92 1.34
C THR A 35 9.99 -7.63 2.52
N THR A 36 11.03 -8.44 2.68
CA THR A 36 12.04 -8.23 3.73
C THR A 36 12.73 -6.88 3.49
N PRO A 37 12.75 -5.96 4.47
CA PRO A 37 13.49 -4.71 4.35
C PRO A 37 14.99 -4.96 4.09
N VAL A 38 15.62 -4.09 3.32
CA VAL A 38 17.06 -4.14 3.07
C VAL A 38 17.75 -3.13 3.96
N GLU A 39 18.62 -3.60 4.85
CA GLU A 39 19.43 -2.75 5.72
C GLU A 39 20.90 -2.74 5.28
N GLU A 40 21.44 -1.54 5.07
CA GLU A 40 22.81 -1.33 4.61
C GLU A 40 23.28 0.07 5.02
N ASN A 41 24.50 0.20 5.56
CA ASN A 41 25.12 1.51 5.86
C ASN A 41 24.22 2.49 6.65
N LEU A 42 23.58 2.04 7.73
CA LEU A 42 22.63 2.83 8.55
C LEU A 42 21.37 3.31 7.81
N LYS A 43 21.10 2.76 6.62
CA LYS A 43 19.88 2.98 5.86
C LYS A 43 19.03 1.73 5.88
N VAL A 44 17.72 1.92 5.99
CA VAL A 44 16.73 0.84 5.87
C VAL A 44 15.79 1.17 4.72
N ARG A 45 15.68 0.24 3.76
CA ARG A 45 14.83 0.37 2.58
C ARG A 45 13.63 -0.56 2.67
N PHE A 46 12.45 0.01 2.58
CA PHE A 46 11.17 -0.69 2.58
C PHE A 46 10.51 -0.57 1.21
N LYS A 47 9.91 -1.66 0.73
CA LYS A 47 8.95 -1.59 -0.37
C LYS A 47 7.62 -1.07 0.18
N ILE A 48 7.03 -0.11 -0.53
CA ILE A 48 5.74 0.48 -0.20
C ILE A 48 4.81 0.38 -1.40
N GLY A 49 3.51 0.37 -1.13
CA GLY A 49 2.46 0.43 -2.13
C GLY A 49 1.41 1.45 -1.71
N VAL A 50 0.80 2.11 -2.70
CA VAL A 50 -0.37 2.98 -2.52
C VAL A 50 -1.43 2.60 -3.55
N ILE A 51 -2.69 2.72 -3.16
CA ILE A 51 -3.86 2.47 -4.01
C ILE A 51 -4.71 3.75 -4.07
N SER A 52 -5.31 4.05 -5.22
CA SER A 52 -6.19 5.21 -5.36
C SER A 52 -7.63 4.90 -4.97
N ASP A 53 -8.25 5.86 -4.30
CA ASP A 53 -9.71 6.02 -4.27
C ASP A 53 -10.07 7.19 -5.18
N ASP A 54 -10.62 6.86 -6.35
CA ASP A 54 -11.01 7.84 -7.36
C ASP A 54 -12.51 8.20 -7.27
N ASP A 55 -13.20 7.81 -6.20
CA ASP A 55 -14.64 7.99 -6.01
C ASP A 55 -15.44 7.55 -7.27
N LYS A 56 -16.44 8.34 -7.68
CA LYS A 56 -17.25 8.14 -8.89
C LYS A 56 -16.45 8.18 -10.19
N LYS A 57 -15.17 8.58 -10.16
CA LYS A 57 -14.29 8.60 -11.35
C LYS A 57 -13.56 7.28 -11.56
N ALA A 58 -13.74 6.29 -10.69
CA ALA A 58 -13.22 4.95 -10.88
C ALA A 58 -13.83 4.24 -12.12
N VAL A 59 -14.89 4.77 -12.75
CA VAL A 59 -15.49 4.16 -13.95
C VAL A 59 -14.49 4.15 -15.13
N SER A 60 -14.29 2.98 -15.74
CA SER A 60 -13.42 2.81 -16.90
C SER A 60 -13.99 3.54 -18.13
N THR A 61 -13.12 4.24 -18.86
CA THR A 61 -13.43 4.86 -20.16
C THR A 61 -13.38 3.87 -21.31
N ASP A 62 -12.71 2.73 -21.12
CA ASP A 62 -12.34 1.82 -22.19
C ASP A 62 -13.18 0.52 -22.17
N GLU A 63 -13.75 0.17 -21.00
CA GLU A 63 -14.51 -1.05 -20.81
C GLU A 63 -15.85 -0.76 -20.09
N SER A 64 -16.96 -1.17 -20.70
CA SER A 64 -18.30 -1.00 -20.12
C SER A 64 -18.47 -1.80 -18.82
N ASN A 65 -19.16 -1.23 -17.83
CA ASN A 65 -19.43 -1.86 -16.53
C ASN A 65 -18.15 -2.31 -15.82
N THR A 66 -17.10 -1.51 -15.91
CA THR A 66 -15.82 -1.75 -15.26
C THR A 66 -15.42 -0.55 -14.44
N TRP A 67 -14.96 -0.80 -13.22
CA TRP A 67 -14.36 0.19 -12.35
C TRP A 67 -12.88 -0.14 -12.15
N VAL A 68 -12.06 0.89 -11.94
CA VAL A 68 -10.61 0.85 -11.96
C VAL A 68 -10.05 1.72 -10.84
N SER A 69 -9.12 1.16 -10.07
CA SER A 69 -8.20 1.91 -9.20
C SER A 69 -6.78 1.82 -9.73
N THR A 70 -5.91 2.69 -9.24
CA THR A 70 -4.49 2.74 -9.61
C THR A 70 -3.63 2.30 -8.43
N TYR A 71 -2.84 1.25 -8.62
CA TYR A 71 -1.85 0.77 -7.68
C TYR A 71 -0.46 1.22 -8.12
N LEU A 72 0.27 1.88 -7.22
CA LEU A 72 1.63 2.37 -7.44
C LEU A 72 2.56 1.85 -6.34
N THR A 73 3.73 1.34 -6.73
CA THR A 73 4.77 0.91 -5.79
C THR A 73 5.89 1.92 -5.70
N GLY A 74 6.66 1.82 -4.62
CA GLY A 74 7.86 2.60 -4.44
C GLY A 74 8.79 2.00 -3.41
N THR A 75 9.85 2.75 -3.11
CA THR A 75 10.81 2.45 -2.06
C THR A 75 10.88 3.62 -1.09
N LEU A 76 10.68 3.33 0.19
CA LEU A 76 10.94 4.25 1.30
C LEU A 76 12.33 3.93 1.84
N GLU A 77 13.22 4.92 1.87
CA GLU A 77 14.52 4.83 2.51
C GLU A 77 14.53 5.67 3.79
N TRP A 78 14.82 5.04 4.92
CA TRP A 78 15.07 5.72 6.19
C TRP A 78 16.58 5.73 6.46
N GLU A 79 17.18 6.92 6.43
CA GLU A 79 18.58 7.15 6.79
C GLU A 79 18.65 7.52 8.28
N LYS A 80 19.06 6.56 9.12
CA LYS A 80 19.04 6.68 10.59
C LYS A 80 19.94 7.81 11.08
N SER A 81 21.14 7.94 10.51
CA SER A 81 22.13 8.95 10.89
C SER A 81 21.65 10.39 10.70
N ALA A 82 20.93 10.63 9.60
CA ALA A 82 20.42 11.95 9.24
C ALA A 82 18.98 12.19 9.72
N ASN A 83 18.35 11.18 10.34
CA ASN A 83 16.92 11.14 10.64
C ASN A 83 16.04 11.59 9.45
N LYS A 84 16.35 11.07 8.26
CA LYS A 84 15.72 11.49 6.99
C LYS A 84 14.98 10.34 6.35
N ILE A 85 13.79 10.63 5.83
CA ILE A 85 13.01 9.70 5.02
C ILE A 85 12.95 10.22 3.58
N THR A 86 13.24 9.34 2.61
CA THR A 86 13.08 9.62 1.18
C THR A 86 12.16 8.58 0.55
N VAL A 87 11.29 9.02 -0.34
CA VAL A 87 10.39 8.12 -1.09
C VAL A 87 10.67 8.25 -2.57
N GLN A 88 10.86 7.12 -3.24
CA GLN A 88 11.04 7.02 -4.69
C GLN A 88 9.94 6.13 -5.27
N TRP A 89 9.20 6.65 -6.25
CA TRP A 89 8.06 5.96 -6.85
C TRP A 89 8.45 5.25 -8.15
N ASP A 90 7.99 4.02 -8.31
CA ASP A 90 8.21 3.20 -9.50
C ASP A 90 7.14 3.51 -10.56
N LYS A 91 7.07 4.76 -11.06
CA LYS A 91 5.99 5.22 -11.97
C LYS A 91 5.82 4.38 -13.23
N ALA A 92 6.91 3.80 -13.74
CA ALA A 92 6.87 2.91 -14.90
C ALA A 92 6.12 1.58 -14.61
N ASN A 93 5.93 1.24 -13.33
CA ASN A 93 5.28 0.03 -12.87
C ASN A 93 3.88 0.30 -12.30
N GLU A 94 3.27 1.45 -12.61
CA GLU A 94 1.88 1.73 -12.25
C GLU A 94 0.97 0.62 -12.81
N LYS A 95 0.06 0.10 -11.98
CA LYS A 95 -0.90 -0.94 -12.35
C LYS A 95 -2.32 -0.45 -12.18
N LYS A 96 -3.19 -0.82 -13.11
CA LYS A 96 -4.64 -0.68 -12.95
C LYS A 96 -5.21 -1.94 -12.31
N VAL A 97 -5.94 -1.78 -11.21
CA VAL A 97 -6.71 -2.85 -10.57
C VAL A 97 -8.16 -2.65 -11.01
N LYS A 98 -8.81 -3.68 -11.55
CA LYS A 98 -10.14 -3.54 -12.14
C LYS A 98 -11.12 -4.60 -11.66
N SER A 99 -12.40 -4.22 -11.63
CA SER A 99 -13.51 -5.13 -11.34
C SER A 99 -14.76 -4.76 -12.13
N LYS A 100 -15.59 -5.77 -12.44
CA LYS A 100 -16.95 -5.57 -12.96
C LYS A 100 -18.01 -5.52 -11.86
N TYR A 101 -17.60 -5.79 -10.62
CA TYR A 101 -18.49 -5.72 -9.47
C TYR A 101 -18.69 -4.25 -9.07
N SER A 102 -19.94 -3.87 -8.87
CA SER A 102 -20.33 -2.58 -8.33
C SER A 102 -21.61 -2.69 -7.52
N TYR A 103 -21.85 -1.69 -6.68
CA TYR A 103 -23.12 -1.48 -6.01
C TYR A 103 -23.55 -0.02 -6.22
N GLY A 104 -24.79 0.19 -6.71
CA GLY A 104 -25.29 1.53 -7.01
C GLY A 104 -24.46 2.29 -8.07
N GLY A 105 -23.82 1.57 -9.00
CA GLY A 105 -22.96 2.17 -10.03
C GLY A 105 -21.57 2.61 -9.56
N ARG A 106 -21.17 2.22 -8.34
CA ARG A 106 -19.87 2.52 -7.73
C ARG A 106 -19.11 1.22 -7.46
N GLY A 107 -17.81 1.22 -7.75
CA GLY A 107 -16.93 0.08 -7.57
C GLY A 107 -15.48 0.56 -7.59
N MET A 108 -14.57 -0.26 -7.06
CA MET A 108 -13.14 0.08 -6.96
C MET A 108 -12.85 1.43 -6.28
N GLU A 109 -13.65 1.78 -5.28
CA GLU A 109 -13.38 2.90 -4.36
C GLU A 109 -12.61 2.34 -3.16
N LEU A 110 -11.30 2.16 -3.37
CA LEU A 110 -10.42 1.43 -2.45
C LEU A 110 -9.78 2.38 -1.44
N SER A 111 -10.26 2.36 -0.20
CA SER A 111 -9.86 3.31 0.84
C SER A 111 -8.62 2.91 1.63
N GLU A 112 -8.22 1.64 1.60
CA GLU A 112 -7.14 1.09 2.41
C GLU A 112 -6.30 0.06 1.65
N LEU A 113 -5.06 -0.14 2.13
CA LEU A 113 -4.15 -1.16 1.62
C LEU A 113 -3.37 -1.76 2.81
N VAL A 114 -3.60 -3.04 3.09
CA VAL A 114 -3.08 -3.69 4.30
C VAL A 114 -2.41 -5.02 3.99
N THR A 115 -1.43 -5.40 4.81
CA THR A 115 -0.89 -6.75 4.80
C THR A 115 -1.56 -7.58 5.88
N PHE A 116 -2.17 -8.70 5.52
CA PHE A 116 -2.77 -9.63 6.47
C PHE A 116 -2.50 -11.07 6.06
N ASN A 117 -1.96 -11.87 7.00
CA ASN A 117 -1.65 -13.28 6.80
C ASN A 117 -0.85 -13.55 5.51
N GLY A 118 0.16 -12.73 5.23
CA GLY A 118 1.01 -12.87 4.03
C GLY A 118 0.41 -12.40 2.72
N ASN A 119 -0.76 -11.75 2.75
CA ASN A 119 -1.44 -11.24 1.58
C ASN A 119 -1.56 -9.71 1.62
N LEU A 120 -1.61 -9.09 0.44
CA LEU A 120 -1.94 -7.67 0.28
C LEU A 120 -3.45 -7.57 0.00
N LEU A 121 -4.18 -6.86 0.87
CA LEU A 121 -5.63 -6.71 0.81
C LEU A 121 -6.02 -5.23 0.69
N THR A 122 -7.21 -5.02 0.13
CA THR A 122 -7.86 -3.73 -0.10
C THR A 122 -9.38 -3.94 -0.08
#